data_AF-A0A3D5KND6-F1
#
_entry.id   AF-A0A3D5KND6-F1
#
_cell.length_a   1.000
_cell.length_b   1.000
_cell.length_c   1.000
_cell.angle_alpha   90.00
_cell.angle_beta   90.00
_cell.angle_gamma   90.00
#
_symmetry.space_group_name_H-M   'P 1'
#
loop_
_entity.id
_entity.type
_entity.pdbx_description
1 polymer ?
#
loop_
_entity_poly.entity_id
_entity_poly.type
_entity_poly.pdbx_seq_one_letter_code
_entity_poly.pdbx_strand_id
1 'polypeptide(L)'
;MITLVATELVFNQALKEQEMSILNRISMNEVSDAANALWLDKSIADTIASNAIQIINKAYTRNFRFFNGRSSKYLVGGLFFLLGYRFCAIKNQNELAHRLGTSDVTIRTSYRKWLETFPDLFLDVISKFAENKNLRVFVLLDLKQKLHQHEIKSSFNLPAAS
;
A
#
# COMPACT_ATOMS: atom_id res chain seq x y z
N MET A 1 6.42 -46.00 4.88
CA MET A 1 7.14 -44.76 4.49
C MET A 1 6.31 -43.82 3.60
N ILE A 2 5.10 -44.18 3.15
CA ILE A 2 4.26 -43.34 2.26
C ILE A 2 3.36 -42.38 3.06
N THR A 3 2.97 -42.77 4.29
CA THR A 3 2.01 -42.02 5.13
C THR A 3 2.55 -40.69 5.62
N LEU A 4 3.86 -40.56 5.86
CA LEU A 4 4.49 -39.33 6.37
C LEU A 4 4.56 -38.19 5.34
N VAL A 5 4.77 -38.53 4.06
CA VAL A 5 4.87 -37.55 2.96
C VAL A 5 3.50 -36.94 2.64
N ALA A 6 2.44 -37.72 2.77
CA ALA A 6 1.07 -37.25 2.56
C ALA A 6 0.61 -36.26 3.65
N THR A 7 0.97 -36.49 4.91
CA THR A 7 0.65 -35.56 6.01
C THR A 7 1.43 -34.25 5.91
N GLU A 8 2.70 -34.27 5.51
CA GLU A 8 3.48 -33.04 5.29
C GLU A 8 2.94 -32.20 4.13
N LEU A 9 2.50 -32.84 3.04
CA LEU A 9 1.88 -32.14 1.91
C LEU A 9 0.55 -31.48 2.29
N VAL A 10 -0.31 -32.22 2.99
CA VAL A 10 -1.62 -31.70 3.44
C VAL A 10 -1.43 -30.60 4.49
N PHE A 11 -0.44 -30.73 5.39
CA PHE A 11 -0.13 -29.70 6.37
C PHE A 11 0.43 -28.42 5.73
N ASN A 12 1.37 -28.55 4.77
CA ASN A 12 1.91 -27.40 4.02
C ASN A 12 0.84 -26.71 3.16
N GLN A 13 -0.13 -27.48 2.66
CA GLN A 13 -1.24 -26.93 1.89
C GLN A 13 -2.24 -26.20 2.79
N ALA A 14 -2.59 -26.76 3.93
CA ALA A 14 -3.43 -26.09 4.93
C ALA A 14 -2.76 -24.82 5.49
N LEU A 15 -1.43 -24.81 5.67
CA LEU A 15 -0.68 -23.65 6.14
C LEU A 15 -0.62 -22.56 5.07
N LYS A 16 -0.45 -22.91 3.78
CA LYS A 16 -0.59 -21.98 2.66
C LYS A 16 -2.01 -21.44 2.51
N GLU A 17 -3.02 -22.28 2.67
CA GLU A 17 -4.43 -21.88 2.63
C GLU A 17 -4.79 -21.00 3.82
N GLN A 18 -4.19 -21.22 5.00
CA GLN A 18 -4.33 -20.37 6.17
C GLN A 18 -3.58 -19.04 6.03
N GLU A 19 -2.38 -19.03 5.45
CA GLU A 19 -1.67 -17.80 5.06
C GLU A 19 -2.45 -17.00 4.00
N MET A 20 -3.04 -17.68 3.00
CA MET A 20 -3.96 -17.06 2.03
C MET A 20 -5.28 -16.59 2.68
N SER A 21 -5.79 -17.32 3.67
CA SER A 21 -6.98 -16.94 4.44
C SER A 21 -6.73 -15.74 5.35
N ILE A 22 -5.51 -15.55 5.84
CA ILE A 22 -5.11 -14.37 6.62
C ILE A 22 -4.94 -13.15 5.69
N LEU A 23 -4.58 -13.37 4.42
CA LEU A 23 -4.53 -12.37 3.34
C LEU A 23 -5.92 -11.91 2.82
N ASN A 24 -7.03 -12.57 3.21
CA ASN A 24 -8.36 -12.43 2.60
C ASN A 24 -9.17 -11.16 2.91
N ARG A 25 -8.58 -10.06 3.39
CA ARG A 25 -9.37 -8.81 3.53
C ARG A 25 -9.69 -8.18 2.18
N ILE A 26 -8.80 -8.30 1.21
CA ILE A 26 -8.95 -7.79 -0.15
C ILE A 26 -8.54 -8.91 -1.10
N SER A 27 -9.47 -9.38 -1.92
CA SER A 27 -9.17 -10.48 -2.85
C SER A 27 -8.34 -9.99 -4.04
N MET A 28 -7.54 -10.88 -4.63
CA MET A 28 -6.79 -10.56 -5.86
C MET A 28 -7.71 -10.16 -7.01
N ASN A 29 -8.89 -10.79 -7.11
CA ASN A 29 -9.90 -10.47 -8.12
C ASN A 29 -10.42 -9.05 -7.93
N GLU A 30 -10.75 -8.67 -6.68
CA GLU A 30 -11.21 -7.30 -6.39
C GLU A 30 -10.18 -6.24 -6.81
N VAL A 31 -8.89 -6.46 -6.55
CA VAL A 31 -7.83 -5.54 -7.00
C VAL A 31 -7.76 -5.50 -8.53
N SER A 32 -7.81 -6.66 -9.18
CA SER A 32 -7.69 -6.77 -10.64
C SER A 32 -8.88 -6.14 -11.37
N ASP A 33 -10.10 -6.38 -10.89
CA ASP A 33 -11.33 -5.80 -11.42
C ASP A 33 -11.32 -4.27 -11.25
N ALA A 34 -10.89 -3.79 -10.08
CA ALA A 34 -10.76 -2.36 -9.82
C ALA A 34 -9.72 -1.70 -10.76
N ALA A 35 -8.60 -2.37 -11.05
CA ALA A 35 -7.60 -1.83 -11.97
C ALA A 35 -8.13 -1.79 -13.41
N ASN A 36 -8.77 -2.86 -13.88
CA ASN A 36 -9.36 -2.91 -15.22
C ASN A 36 -10.50 -1.89 -15.39
N ALA A 37 -11.20 -1.51 -14.32
CA ALA A 37 -12.18 -0.43 -14.36
C ALA A 37 -11.57 0.99 -14.50
N LEU A 38 -10.28 1.15 -14.20
CA LEU A 38 -9.59 2.45 -14.18
C LEU A 38 -8.70 2.68 -15.40
N TRP A 39 -7.96 1.66 -15.84
CA TRP A 39 -7.04 1.74 -16.96
C TRP A 39 -7.56 0.93 -18.13
N LEU A 40 -7.80 1.61 -19.25
CA LEU A 40 -8.28 0.98 -20.49
C LEU A 40 -7.20 0.09 -21.13
N ASP A 41 -5.93 0.45 -20.94
CA ASP A 41 -4.81 -0.39 -21.32
C ASP A 41 -4.70 -1.56 -20.34
N LYS A 42 -5.05 -2.75 -20.83
CA LYS A 42 -5.04 -3.99 -20.06
C LYS A 42 -3.64 -4.32 -19.51
N SER A 43 -2.58 -4.07 -20.27
CA SER A 43 -1.21 -4.33 -19.83
C SER A 43 -0.84 -3.45 -18.63
N ILE A 44 -1.24 -2.17 -18.66
CA ILE A 44 -1.04 -1.25 -17.53
C ILE A 44 -1.90 -1.66 -16.34
N ALA A 45 -3.17 -2.00 -16.56
CA ALA A 45 -4.09 -2.44 -15.52
C ALA A 45 -3.55 -3.67 -14.78
N ASP A 46 -3.15 -4.71 -15.52
CA ASP A 46 -2.62 -5.96 -14.97
C ASP A 46 -1.30 -5.73 -14.21
N THR A 47 -0.42 -4.86 -14.74
CA THR A 47 0.85 -4.50 -14.09
C THR A 47 0.61 -3.79 -12.75
N ILE A 48 -0.33 -2.83 -12.73
CA ILE A 48 -0.70 -2.10 -11.53
C ILE A 48 -1.35 -3.03 -10.51
N ALA A 49 -2.28 -3.89 -10.94
CA ALA A 49 -2.95 -4.85 -10.06
C ALA A 49 -1.95 -5.81 -9.40
N SER A 50 -1.04 -6.39 -10.19
CA SER A 50 0.00 -7.28 -9.69
C SER A 50 0.91 -6.58 -8.66
N ASN A 51 1.34 -5.35 -8.95
CA ASN A 51 2.13 -4.57 -8.00
C ASN A 51 1.35 -4.22 -6.73
N ALA A 52 0.06 -3.89 -6.85
CA ALA A 52 -0.79 -3.59 -5.72
C ALA A 52 -0.92 -4.79 -4.79
N ILE A 53 -1.17 -5.99 -5.35
CA ILE A 53 -1.24 -7.25 -4.58
C ILE A 53 0.09 -7.50 -3.84
N GLN A 54 1.22 -7.36 -4.53
CA GLN A 54 2.54 -7.55 -3.90
C GLN A 54 2.77 -6.56 -2.74
N ILE A 55 2.39 -5.29 -2.90
CA ILE A 55 2.51 -4.27 -1.85
C ILE A 55 1.57 -4.58 -0.69
N ILE A 56 0.32 -4.96 -0.96
CA ILE A 56 -0.65 -5.36 0.07
C ILE A 56 -0.10 -6.52 0.89
N ASN A 57 0.43 -7.56 0.26
CA ASN A 57 1.00 -8.72 0.94
C ASN A 57 2.21 -8.33 1.81
N LYS A 58 3.12 -7.50 1.27
CA LYS A 58 4.28 -6.98 2.02
C LYS A 58 3.87 -6.09 3.20
N ALA A 59 2.86 -5.24 3.01
CA ALA A 59 2.38 -4.36 4.07
C ALA A 59 1.62 -5.11 5.15
N TYR A 60 0.85 -6.14 4.76
CA TYR A 60 0.11 -6.99 5.69
C TYR A 60 1.05 -7.76 6.62
N THR A 61 2.06 -8.41 6.05
CA THR A 61 3.08 -9.16 6.81
C THR A 61 3.85 -8.27 7.78
N ARG A 62 4.07 -6.99 7.43
CA ARG A 62 4.75 -6.01 8.30
C ARG A 62 3.85 -5.42 9.38
N ASN A 63 2.61 -5.08 9.05
CA ASN A 63 1.70 -4.41 9.98
C ASN A 63 0.22 -4.66 9.59
N PHE A 64 -0.31 -5.82 9.97
CA PHE A 64 -1.71 -6.17 9.73
C PHE A 64 -2.71 -5.16 10.31
N ARG A 65 -2.37 -4.47 11.41
CA ARG A 65 -3.26 -3.46 12.04
C ARG A 65 -3.53 -2.27 11.12
N PHE A 66 -2.66 -2.01 10.15
CA PHE A 66 -2.90 -1.01 9.12
C PHE A 66 -4.20 -1.28 8.35
N PHE A 67 -4.61 -2.54 8.21
CA PHE A 67 -5.78 -2.94 7.44
C PHE A 67 -7.06 -2.88 8.28
N ASN A 68 -6.95 -2.95 9.61
CA ASN A 68 -8.11 -3.00 10.50
C ASN A 68 -8.96 -1.71 10.43
N GLY A 69 -10.28 -1.89 10.35
CA GLY A 69 -11.26 -0.79 10.28
C GLY A 69 -11.27 -0.01 8.96
N ARG A 70 -10.50 -0.40 7.94
CA ARG A 70 -10.43 0.31 6.64
C ARG A 70 -11.11 -0.46 5.54
N SER A 71 -11.89 0.23 4.70
CA SER A 71 -12.53 -0.39 3.54
C SER A 71 -11.52 -0.77 2.46
N SER A 72 -11.85 -1.75 1.63
CA SER A 72 -11.02 -2.11 0.47
C SER A 72 -10.84 -0.91 -0.47
N LYS A 73 -11.92 -0.16 -0.73
CA LYS A 73 -11.91 1.10 -1.50
C LYS A 73 -10.90 2.12 -0.97
N TYR A 74 -10.82 2.27 0.36
CA TYR A 74 -9.79 3.11 0.98
C TYR A 74 -8.40 2.57 0.62
N LEU A 75 -8.13 1.30 0.94
CA LEU A 75 -6.81 0.69 0.81
C LEU A 75 -6.33 0.67 -0.65
N VAL A 76 -7.15 0.14 -1.56
CA VAL A 76 -6.88 0.04 -2.99
C VAL A 76 -6.84 1.42 -3.64
N GLY A 77 -7.78 2.32 -3.33
CA GLY A 77 -7.84 3.63 -3.97
C GLY A 77 -6.62 4.51 -3.70
N GLY A 78 -6.13 4.54 -2.46
CA GLY A 78 -4.88 5.24 -2.15
C GLY A 78 -3.66 4.60 -2.79
N LEU A 79 -3.62 3.27 -2.83
CA LEU A 79 -2.53 2.52 -3.45
C LEU A 79 -2.48 2.75 -4.97
N PHE A 80 -3.63 2.74 -5.64
CA PHE A 80 -3.78 3.01 -7.07
C PHE A 80 -3.37 4.43 -7.44
N PHE A 81 -3.67 5.41 -6.59
CA PHE A 81 -3.15 6.76 -6.77
C PHE A 81 -1.62 6.75 -6.82
N LEU A 82 -0.95 6.09 -5.88
CA LEU A 82 0.52 6.00 -5.83
C LEU A 82 1.10 5.24 -7.03
N LEU A 83 0.51 4.09 -7.38
CA LEU A 83 0.97 3.27 -8.50
C LEU A 83 0.76 3.95 -9.85
N GLY A 84 -0.26 4.79 -9.99
CA GLY A 84 -0.42 5.66 -11.17
C GLY A 84 0.81 6.53 -11.42
N TYR A 85 1.47 7.04 -10.37
CA TYR A 85 2.73 7.77 -10.53
C TYR A 85 3.92 6.85 -10.82
N ARG A 86 3.99 5.68 -10.19
CA ARG A 86 5.05 4.69 -10.46
C ARG A 86 5.09 4.31 -11.94
N PHE A 87 3.94 4.03 -12.53
CA PHE A 87 3.82 3.57 -13.91
C PHE A 87 3.48 4.66 -14.93
N CYS A 88 3.57 5.95 -14.55
CA CYS A 88 3.26 7.09 -15.42
C CYS A 88 1.83 7.04 -16.03
N ALA A 89 0.89 6.40 -15.34
CA ALA A 89 -0.50 6.23 -15.72
C ALA A 89 -1.42 6.92 -14.68
N ILE A 90 -1.14 8.19 -14.41
CA ILE A 90 -1.73 8.95 -13.31
C ILE A 90 -3.22 9.18 -13.55
N LYS A 91 -4.03 8.83 -12.55
CA LYS A 91 -5.45 9.21 -12.46
C LYS A 91 -5.62 10.27 -11.40
N ASN A 92 -6.48 11.24 -11.63
CA ASN A 92 -6.76 12.25 -10.62
C ASN A 92 -7.62 11.64 -9.48
N GLN A 93 -7.62 12.29 -8.30
CA GLN A 93 -8.33 11.77 -7.12
C GLN A 93 -9.83 11.64 -7.34
N ASN A 94 -10.44 12.56 -8.11
CA ASN A 94 -11.87 12.54 -8.39
C ASN A 94 -12.26 11.37 -9.31
N GLU A 95 -11.43 11.08 -10.31
CA GLU A 95 -11.62 9.95 -11.23
C GLU A 95 -11.52 8.62 -10.49
N LEU A 96 -10.48 8.45 -9.64
CA LEU A 96 -10.36 7.29 -8.76
C LEU A 96 -11.56 7.15 -7.84
N ALA A 97 -11.96 8.24 -7.18
CA ALA A 97 -13.08 8.26 -6.27
C ALA A 97 -14.39 7.84 -6.95
N HIS A 98 -14.67 8.40 -8.13
CA HIS A 98 -15.86 8.09 -8.91
C HIS A 98 -15.89 6.61 -9.33
N ARG A 99 -14.78 6.10 -9.90
CA ARG A 99 -14.70 4.71 -10.39
C ARG A 99 -14.75 3.67 -9.28
N LEU A 100 -14.15 3.97 -8.12
CA LEU A 100 -14.14 3.07 -6.97
C LEU A 100 -15.37 3.25 -6.06
N GLY A 101 -16.28 4.18 -6.38
CA GLY A 101 -17.45 4.50 -5.57
C GLY A 101 -17.08 4.95 -4.16
N THR A 102 -16.19 5.93 -4.05
CA THR A 102 -15.71 6.56 -2.81
C THR A 102 -15.56 8.08 -2.98
N SER A 103 -14.89 8.77 -2.05
CA SER A 103 -14.65 10.23 -2.12
C SER A 103 -13.18 10.56 -2.39
N ASP A 104 -12.91 11.72 -3.00
CA ASP A 104 -11.55 12.22 -3.22
C ASP A 104 -10.79 12.41 -1.89
N VAL A 105 -11.50 12.82 -0.83
CA VAL A 105 -10.99 12.90 0.54
C VAL A 105 -10.53 11.52 1.04
N THR A 106 -11.29 10.46 0.74
CA THR A 106 -10.92 9.08 1.08
C THR A 106 -9.64 8.66 0.35
N ILE A 107 -9.54 8.92 -0.96
CA ILE A 107 -8.32 8.64 -1.74
C ILE A 107 -7.13 9.41 -1.16
N ARG A 108 -7.33 10.70 -0.86
CA ARG A 108 -6.31 11.59 -0.31
C ARG A 108 -5.78 11.13 1.04
N THR A 109 -6.69 10.80 1.94
CA THR A 109 -6.35 10.31 3.27
C THR A 109 -5.64 8.95 3.16
N SER A 110 -6.06 8.10 2.24
CA SER A 110 -5.48 6.78 2.05
C SER A 110 -4.06 6.81 1.53
N TYR A 111 -3.77 7.50 0.41
CA TYR A 111 -2.41 7.51 -0.13
C TYR A 111 -1.42 8.12 0.88
N ARG A 112 -1.84 9.13 1.64
CA ARG A 112 -1.03 9.72 2.72
C ARG A 112 -0.71 8.68 3.78
N LYS A 113 -1.71 7.91 4.23
CA LYS A 113 -1.48 6.89 5.24
C LYS A 113 -0.55 5.78 4.75
N TRP A 114 -0.64 5.41 3.47
CA TRP A 114 0.31 4.49 2.82
C TRP A 114 1.75 5.03 2.86
N LEU A 115 1.98 6.28 2.43
CA LEU A 115 3.30 6.91 2.48
C LEU A 115 3.81 7.12 3.91
N GLU A 116 2.92 7.43 4.84
CA GLU A 116 3.27 7.64 6.25
C GLU A 116 3.76 6.33 6.88
N THR A 117 3.04 5.23 6.63
CA THR A 117 3.26 3.94 7.28
C THR A 117 4.33 3.09 6.60
N PHE A 118 4.42 3.14 5.26
CA PHE A 118 5.33 2.30 4.47
C PHE A 118 6.11 3.12 3.42
N PRO A 119 6.84 4.18 3.83
CA PRO A 119 7.51 5.08 2.89
C PRO A 119 8.54 4.37 1.99
N ASP A 120 9.17 3.32 2.51
CA ASP A 120 10.17 2.52 1.80
C ASP A 120 9.59 1.76 0.59
N LEU A 121 8.30 1.44 0.62
CA LEU A 121 7.61 0.79 -0.50
C LEU A 121 7.34 1.74 -1.67
N PHE A 122 7.60 3.05 -1.51
CA PHE A 122 7.22 4.11 -2.46
C PHE A 122 8.34 5.13 -2.73
N LEU A 123 9.61 4.79 -2.53
CA LEU A 123 10.74 5.71 -2.74
C LEU A 123 10.77 6.32 -4.16
N ASP A 124 10.44 5.52 -5.16
CA ASP A 124 10.32 5.93 -6.57
C ASP A 124 9.19 6.94 -6.78
N VAL A 125 8.06 6.76 -6.09
CA VAL A 125 6.90 7.67 -6.16
C VAL A 125 7.19 8.99 -5.44
N ILE A 126 7.82 8.93 -4.26
CA ILE A 126 8.20 10.11 -3.48
C ILE A 126 9.12 11.03 -4.30
N SER A 127 10.08 10.43 -5.00
CA SER A 127 10.99 11.16 -5.90
C SER A 127 10.21 11.89 -7.01
N LYS A 128 9.26 11.20 -7.67
CA LYS A 128 8.39 11.81 -8.68
C LYS A 128 7.47 12.91 -8.12
N PHE A 129 7.02 12.80 -6.87
CA PHE A 129 6.23 13.86 -6.23
C PHE A 129 7.06 15.12 -5.96
N ALA A 130 8.35 14.96 -5.63
CA ALA A 130 9.24 16.09 -5.42
C ALA A 130 9.48 16.90 -6.71
N GLU A 131 9.32 16.29 -7.88
CA GLU A 131 9.41 16.98 -9.17
C GLU A 131 8.13 17.78 -9.50
N ASN A 132 6.98 17.36 -8.98
CA ASN A 132 5.71 18.05 -9.19
C ASN A 132 5.51 19.22 -8.21
N LYS A 133 5.58 20.46 -8.71
CA LYS A 133 5.49 21.69 -7.89
C LYS A 133 4.25 21.74 -6.98
N ASN A 134 3.12 21.19 -7.41
CA ASN A 134 1.86 21.20 -6.63
C ASN A 134 1.84 20.15 -5.51
N LEU A 135 2.67 19.09 -5.63
CA LEU A 135 2.74 17.99 -4.66
C LEU A 135 3.99 18.08 -3.77
N ARG A 136 5.02 18.80 -4.22
CA ARG A 136 6.27 19.06 -3.50
C ARG A 136 6.03 19.61 -2.09
N VAL A 137 5.06 20.51 -1.92
CA VAL A 137 4.71 21.09 -0.62
C VAL A 137 4.22 20.01 0.36
N PHE A 138 3.44 19.04 -0.11
CA PHE A 138 2.91 17.97 0.74
C PHE A 138 3.99 16.97 1.16
N VAL A 139 4.91 16.63 0.27
CA VAL A 139 6.06 15.77 0.60
C VAL A 139 6.99 16.46 1.60
N LEU A 140 7.26 17.76 1.41
CA LEU A 140 8.17 18.52 2.27
C LEU A 140 7.61 18.81 3.66
N LEU A 141 6.30 19.07 3.79
CA LEU A 141 5.65 19.31 5.09
C LEU A 141 5.61 18.02 5.94
N ASP A 142 5.30 16.87 5.32
CA ASP A 142 5.20 15.59 6.00
C ASP A 142 6.59 15.04 6.39
N LEU A 143 7.61 15.26 5.55
CA LEU A 143 9.00 14.93 5.87
C LEU A 143 9.58 15.83 6.98
N LYS A 144 9.26 17.14 6.98
CA LYS A 144 9.68 18.05 8.08
C LYS A 144 9.13 17.61 9.43
N GLN A 145 7.87 17.19 9.47
CA GLN A 145 7.23 16.75 10.70
C GLN A 145 7.89 15.46 11.25
N LYS A 146 8.29 14.54 10.37
CA LYS A 146 9.03 13.32 10.75
C LYS A 146 10.48 13.59 11.17
N LEU A 147 11.19 14.50 10.52
CA LEU A 147 12.53 14.96 10.93
C LEU A 147 12.50 15.54 12.34
N HIS A 148 11.52 16.40 12.62
CA HIS A 148 11.37 17.00 13.94
C HIS A 148 11.07 15.96 15.04
N GLN A 149 10.27 14.93 14.73
CA GLN A 149 10.02 13.81 15.65
C GLN A 149 11.27 12.94 15.89
N HIS A 150 12.15 12.82 14.89
CA HIS A 150 13.40 12.08 15.00
C HIS A 150 14.46 12.85 15.82
N GLU A 151 14.53 14.17 15.63
CA GLU A 151 15.36 15.07 16.45
C GLU A 151 14.94 15.03 17.93
N ILE A 152 13.63 15.11 18.21
CA ILE A 152 13.09 15.02 19.57
C ILE A 152 13.42 13.65 20.21
N LYS A 153 13.28 12.54 19.49
CA LYS A 153 13.64 11.22 20.02
C LYS A 153 15.14 11.06 20.29
N SER A 154 15.99 11.72 19.50
CA SER A 154 17.44 11.68 19.70
C SER A 154 17.90 12.50 20.91
N SER A 155 17.19 13.58 21.26
CA SER A 155 17.52 14.45 22.40
C SER A 155 17.02 13.93 23.76
N PHE A 156 16.14 12.92 23.78
CA PHE A 156 15.70 12.25 25.02
C PHE A 156 16.48 10.97 25.38
N ASN A 157 17.36 10.49 24.49
CA ASN A 157 18.30 9.40 24.79
C ASN A 157 19.66 9.98 25.19
N LEU A 158 19.73 10.60 26.36
CA LEU A 158 21.01 10.81 27.04
C LEU A 158 21.46 9.45 27.61
N PRO A 159 22.71 8.99 27.37
CA PRO A 159 23.23 7.85 28.10
C PRO A 159 23.25 8.22 29.59
N ALA A 160 22.67 7.35 30.42
CA ALA A 160 22.86 7.43 31.87
C ALA A 160 24.36 7.42 32.14
N ALA A 161 24.91 8.58 32.51
CA ALA A 161 26.29 8.71 32.94
C ALA A 161 26.50 7.76 34.13
N SER A 162 27.39 6.80 33.93
CA SER A 162 27.86 5.86 34.94
C SER A 162 28.92 6.51 35.81
#